data_AF-A0A7W1FAN5-F1
#
_entry.id   AF-A0A7W1FAN5-F1
#
_cell.length_a   1.000
_cell.length_b   1.000
_cell.length_c   1.000
_cell.angle_alpha   90.00
_cell.angle_beta   90.00
_cell.angle_gamma   90.00
#
_symmetry.space_group_name_H-M   'P 1'
#
loop_
_entity.id
_entity.type
_entity.pdbx_description
1 polymer ?
#
loop_
_entity_poly.entity_id
_entity_poly.type
_entity_poly.pdbx_seq_one_letter_code
_entity_poly.pdbx_strand_id
1 'polypeptide(L)'
;MRERPALAGFDGRKVVVGIRPESIEDAAIASDAPADRRFRTTVELREALGSEVLVHFDVAAPPVLTEDTKELARDAGGHERLGTAAERTTSTFVARLDPRTGAQKREPIELAVDTGRLYFFDPTNGLSITGDGAPSVTNTEGEHP
;
A
#
# COMPACT_ATOMS: atom_id res chain seq x y z
N MET A 1 -12.46 7.26 -15.56
CA MET A 1 -12.24 5.91 -16.16
C MET A 1 -11.54 5.93 -17.54
N ARG A 2 -10.99 7.07 -18.02
CA ARG A 2 -10.33 7.15 -19.35
C ARG A 2 -8.86 6.71 -19.37
N GLU A 3 -8.18 6.69 -18.22
CA GLU A 3 -6.74 6.42 -18.14
C GLU A 3 -6.41 4.94 -17.88
N ARG A 4 -7.41 4.09 -17.60
CA ARG A 4 -7.21 2.67 -17.25
C ARG A 4 -8.37 1.81 -17.77
N PRO A 5 -8.43 1.50 -19.08
CA PRO A 5 -9.55 0.78 -19.68
C PRO A 5 -9.72 -0.66 -19.18
N ALA A 6 -8.62 -1.34 -18.81
CA ALA A 6 -8.68 -2.70 -18.27
C ALA A 6 -9.49 -2.83 -16.96
N LEU A 7 -9.59 -1.75 -16.17
CA LEU A 7 -10.40 -1.72 -14.95
C LEU A 7 -11.91 -1.77 -15.24
N ALA A 8 -12.36 -1.44 -16.45
CA ALA A 8 -13.79 -1.54 -16.80
C ALA A 8 -14.30 -2.99 -16.72
N GLY A 9 -13.45 -3.99 -16.98
CA GLY A 9 -13.81 -5.41 -16.83
C GLY A 9 -13.94 -5.89 -15.38
N PHE A 10 -13.63 -5.00 -14.42
CA PHE A 10 -13.69 -5.27 -12.98
C PHE A 10 -14.75 -4.41 -12.26
N ASP A 11 -15.63 -3.73 -13.00
CA ASP A 11 -16.74 -3.00 -12.40
C ASP A 11 -17.62 -3.94 -11.55
N GLY A 12 -17.90 -3.54 -10.31
CA GLY A 12 -18.61 -4.36 -9.32
C GLY A 12 -17.85 -5.57 -8.77
N ARG A 13 -16.59 -5.81 -9.17
CA ARG A 13 -15.74 -6.90 -8.66
C ARG A 13 -14.75 -6.38 -7.61
N LYS A 14 -14.34 -7.27 -6.70
CA LYS A 14 -13.25 -6.98 -5.76
C LYS A 14 -11.92 -6.94 -6.50
N VAL A 15 -11.11 -5.93 -6.20
CA VAL A 15 -9.73 -5.79 -6.70
C VAL A 15 -8.80 -5.53 -5.53
N VAL A 16 -7.54 -5.91 -5.69
CA VAL A 16 -6.47 -5.57 -4.75
C VAL A 16 -5.79 -4.29 -5.25
N VAL A 17 -5.64 -3.31 -4.37
CA VAL A 17 -4.96 -2.04 -4.68
C VAL A 17 -3.63 -2.01 -3.95
N GLY A 18 -2.54 -1.93 -4.70
CA GLY A 18 -1.20 -1.67 -4.20
C GLY A 18 -0.92 -0.18 -4.17
N ILE A 19 -0.52 0.33 -2.99
CA ILE A 19 -0.08 1.71 -2.77
C ILE A 19 1.36 1.65 -2.30
N ARG A 20 2.27 2.32 -3.02
CA ARG A 20 3.67 2.42 -2.60
C ARG A 20 3.81 3.41 -1.42
N PRO A 21 4.69 3.17 -0.44
CA PRO A 21 4.89 4.07 0.69
C PRO A 21 5.21 5.52 0.28
N GLU A 22 5.98 5.70 -0.79
CA GLU A 22 6.34 7.00 -1.37
C GLU A 22 5.21 7.70 -2.14
N SER A 23 4.06 7.03 -2.31
CA SER A 23 2.85 7.61 -2.92
C SER A 23 1.89 8.17 -1.87
N ILE A 24 2.29 8.19 -0.60
CA ILE A 24 1.52 8.74 0.52
C ILE A 24 2.34 9.87 1.15
N GLU A 25 1.74 11.03 1.35
CA GLU A 25 2.40 12.21 1.92
C GLU A 25 1.51 12.88 2.98
N ASP A 26 2.11 13.68 3.87
CA ASP A 26 1.40 14.55 4.80
C ASP A 26 0.56 15.58 4.03
N ALA A 27 -0.75 15.63 4.28
CA ALA A 27 -1.65 16.55 3.60
C ALA A 27 -1.34 18.03 3.88
N ALA A 28 -0.64 18.33 4.99
CA ALA A 28 -0.12 19.68 5.26
C ALA A 28 0.97 20.07 4.25
N ILE A 29 1.74 19.11 3.73
CA ILE A 29 2.80 19.31 2.74
C ILE A 29 2.24 19.20 1.32
N ALA A 30 1.41 18.18 1.06
CA ALA A 30 0.70 17.98 -0.20
C ALA A 30 -0.60 18.82 -0.25
N SER A 31 -0.49 20.13 -0.02
CA SER A 31 -1.64 21.02 0.19
C SER A 31 -2.60 21.10 -1.01
N ASP A 32 -2.13 20.79 -2.22
CA ASP A 32 -2.93 20.80 -3.45
C ASP A 32 -3.73 19.49 -3.68
N ALA A 33 -3.52 18.46 -2.86
CA ALA A 33 -4.26 17.21 -3.01
C ALA A 33 -5.76 17.43 -2.75
N PRO A 34 -6.69 17.04 -3.63
CA PRO A 34 -8.12 17.21 -3.38
C PRO A 34 -8.60 16.36 -2.19
N ALA A 35 -9.67 16.78 -1.53
CA ALA A 35 -10.15 16.16 -0.28
C ALA A 35 -10.57 14.69 -0.44
N ASP A 36 -10.99 14.27 -1.62
CA ASP A 36 -11.34 12.89 -1.97
C ASP A 36 -10.12 11.95 -2.07
N ARG A 37 -8.90 12.49 -1.99
CA ARG A 37 -7.64 11.73 -1.95
C ARG A 37 -6.93 11.82 -0.60
N ARG A 38 -7.61 12.35 0.41
CA ARG A 38 -7.09 12.49 1.77
C ARG A 38 -7.85 11.59 2.72
N PHE A 39 -7.15 11.08 3.72
CA PHE A 39 -7.77 10.30 4.78
C PHE A 39 -7.06 10.57 6.11
N ARG A 40 -7.79 10.42 7.20
CA ARG A 40 -7.27 10.60 8.56
C ARG A 40 -6.91 9.27 9.18
N THR A 41 -5.75 9.22 9.84
CA THR A 41 -5.31 8.05 10.62
C THR A 41 -4.52 8.51 11.86
N THR A 42 -4.07 7.56 12.67
CA THR A 42 -3.21 7.79 13.83
C THR A 42 -1.84 7.18 13.58
N VAL A 43 -0.78 7.93 13.89
CA VAL A 43 0.60 7.46 13.77
C VAL A 43 0.92 6.48 14.89
N GLU A 44 1.21 5.23 14.58
CA GLU A 44 1.63 4.22 15.57
C GLU A 44 3.14 4.27 15.84
N LEU A 45 3.93 4.47 14.79
CA LEU A 45 5.38 4.61 14.86
C LEU A 45 5.86 5.70 13.91
N ARG A 46 6.86 6.46 14.36
CA ARG A 46 7.55 7.48 13.59
C ARG A 46 9.04 7.20 13.65
N GLU A 47 9.67 7.09 12.48
CA GLU A 47 11.10 6.87 12.33
C GLU A 47 11.68 7.98 11.47
N ALA A 48 12.53 8.81 12.07
CA ALA A 48 13.24 9.86 11.33
C ALA A 48 14.57 9.30 10.83
N LEU A 49 14.72 9.17 9.52
CA LEU A 49 15.93 8.64 8.87
C LEU A 49 16.85 9.76 8.36
N GLY A 50 16.55 11.02 8.67
CA GLY A 50 17.31 12.20 8.26
C GLY A 50 16.77 12.81 6.97
N SER A 51 16.78 12.06 5.87
CA SER A 51 16.26 12.53 4.57
C SER A 51 14.75 12.37 4.41
N GLU A 52 14.13 11.58 5.28
CA GLU A 52 12.73 11.19 5.23
C GLU A 52 12.25 10.78 6.61
N VAL A 53 10.93 10.74 6.77
CA VAL A 53 10.27 10.20 7.96
C VAL A 53 9.37 9.06 7.54
N LEU A 54 9.61 7.86 8.08
CA LEU A 54 8.70 6.74 7.92
C LEU A 54 7.63 6.79 9.01
N VAL A 55 6.38 6.67 8.61
CA VAL A 55 5.23 6.63 9.50
C VAL A 55 4.50 5.32 9.32
N HIS A 56 4.31 4.59 10.42
CA HIS A 56 3.46 3.41 10.46
C HIS A 56 2.09 3.79 11.00
N PHE A 57 1.04 3.29 10.36
CA PHE A 57 -0.34 3.54 10.76
C PHE A 57 -1.21 2.34 10.41
N ASP A 58 -2.31 2.17 11.13
CA ASP A 58 -3.29 1.14 10.83
C ASP A 58 -4.44 1.71 10.00
N VAL A 59 -4.94 0.89 9.08
CA VAL A 59 -6.15 1.17 8.30
C VAL A 59 -7.16 0.06 8.59
N ALA A 60 -8.43 0.43 8.75
CA ALA A 60 -9.55 -0.50 8.92
C ALA A 60 -9.90 -1.20 7.60
N ALA A 61 -8.94 -1.98 7.08
CA ALA A 61 -9.10 -2.81 5.89
C ALA A 61 -8.59 -4.22 6.20
N PRO A 62 -9.34 -5.27 5.82
CA PRO A 62 -8.89 -6.65 6.00
C PRO A 62 -7.62 -6.89 5.17
N PRO A 63 -6.64 -7.63 5.69
CA PRO A 63 -5.43 -7.93 4.95
C PRO A 63 -5.75 -8.77 3.71
N VAL A 64 -5.07 -8.49 2.60
CA VAL A 64 -5.22 -9.25 1.36
C VAL A 64 -4.49 -10.58 1.52
N LEU A 65 -5.25 -11.67 1.58
CA LEU A 65 -4.74 -13.04 1.72
C LEU A 65 -4.81 -13.76 0.37
N THR A 66 -3.84 -13.56 -0.51
CA THR A 66 -3.59 -14.45 -1.66
C THR A 66 -2.47 -15.45 -1.31
N GLU A 67 -2.31 -16.52 -2.10
CA GLU A 67 -1.25 -17.51 -1.87
C GLU A 67 0.16 -16.87 -1.93
N ASP A 68 0.39 -15.98 -2.89
CA ASP A 68 1.65 -15.24 -3.04
C ASP A 68 1.91 -14.23 -1.89
N THR A 69 0.89 -13.55 -1.37
CA THR A 69 1.07 -12.60 -0.25
C THR A 69 1.38 -13.30 1.06
N LYS A 70 1.00 -14.58 1.22
CA LYS A 70 1.36 -15.39 2.40
C LYS A 70 2.86 -15.69 2.46
N GLU A 71 3.52 -15.79 1.30
CA GLU A 71 4.96 -16.04 1.23
C GLU A 71 5.76 -14.78 1.56
N LEU A 72 5.39 -13.63 0.96
CA LEU A 72 6.00 -12.33 1.28
C LEU A 72 5.86 -11.93 2.76
N ALA A 73 4.72 -12.22 3.38
CA ALA A 73 4.48 -11.95 4.79
C ALA A 73 5.35 -12.80 5.73
N ARG A 74 5.85 -13.96 5.26
CA ARG A 74 6.77 -14.81 6.03
C ARG A 74 8.21 -14.27 5.97
N ASP A 75 8.64 -13.75 4.83
CA ASP A 75 10.03 -13.32 4.61
C ASP A 75 10.34 -11.94 5.22
N ALA A 76 9.36 -11.02 5.27
CA ALA A 76 9.53 -9.66 5.81
C ALA A 76 9.63 -9.58 7.37
N GLY A 77 9.95 -10.68 8.06
CA GLY A 77 10.08 -10.71 9.52
C GLY A 77 8.75 -10.67 10.28
N GLY A 78 7.61 -10.91 9.61
CA GLY A 78 6.27 -10.99 10.19
C GLY A 78 5.98 -12.29 10.94
N HIS A 79 6.94 -12.80 11.73
CA HIS A 79 6.89 -14.14 12.35
C HIS A 79 5.76 -14.36 13.38
N GLU A 80 4.96 -13.35 13.72
CA GLU A 80 3.84 -13.50 14.68
C GLU A 80 2.42 -13.34 14.10
N ARG A 81 2.23 -12.97 12.82
CA ARG A 81 0.92 -12.45 12.38
C ARG A 81 0.03 -13.37 11.54
N LEU A 82 0.55 -14.49 11.06
CA LEU A 82 -0.17 -15.39 10.12
C LEU A 82 -1.29 -16.22 10.77
N GLY A 83 -1.21 -16.54 12.07
CA GLY A 83 -2.21 -17.36 12.76
C GLY A 83 -3.56 -16.68 13.02
N THR A 84 -3.64 -15.36 12.87
CA THR A 84 -4.82 -14.53 13.19
C THR A 84 -5.24 -13.61 12.05
N ALA A 85 -4.57 -13.66 10.90
CA ALA A 85 -4.77 -12.69 9.82
C ALA A 85 -6.20 -12.69 9.23
N ALA A 86 -6.91 -13.81 9.31
CA ALA A 86 -8.31 -13.92 8.89
C ALA A 86 -9.31 -13.17 9.80
N GLU A 87 -8.92 -12.86 11.05
CA GLU A 87 -9.76 -12.14 12.03
C GLU A 87 -9.35 -10.67 12.19
N ARG A 88 -8.22 -10.27 11.59
CA ARG A 88 -7.73 -8.88 11.65
C ARG A 88 -8.60 -7.99 10.76
N THR A 89 -9.31 -7.06 11.39
CA THR A 89 -10.07 -5.99 10.71
C THR A 89 -9.18 -4.82 10.30
N THR A 90 -7.92 -4.82 10.75
CA THR A 90 -6.94 -3.75 10.49
C THR A 90 -5.67 -4.28 9.82
N SER A 91 -5.12 -3.47 8.93
CA SER A 91 -3.86 -3.70 8.23
C SER A 91 -2.90 -2.56 8.54
N THR A 92 -1.64 -2.89 8.84
CA THR A 92 -0.59 -1.92 9.11
C THR A 92 0.06 -1.48 7.80
N PHE A 93 0.16 -0.18 7.59
CA PHE A 93 0.76 0.46 6.41
C PHE A 93 1.96 1.30 6.81
N VAL A 94 2.84 1.55 5.83
CA VAL A 94 3.98 2.45 5.97
C VAL A 94 3.85 3.55 4.92
N ALA A 95 4.01 4.79 5.34
CA ALA A 95 4.14 5.95 4.46
C ALA A 95 5.53 6.56 4.61
N ARG A 96 6.08 7.03 3.50
CA ARG A 96 7.36 7.75 3.43
C ARG A 96 7.06 9.23 3.22
N LEU A 97 7.25 10.02 4.27
CA LEU A 97 6.91 11.44 4.31
C LEU A 97 8.15 12.33 4.16
N ASP A 98 7.95 13.54 3.66
CA ASP A 98 8.97 14.60 3.66
C ASP A 98 9.43 14.89 5.10
N PRO A 99 10.74 15.12 5.34
CA PRO A 99 11.29 15.31 6.69
C PRO A 99 10.73 16.53 7.42
N ARG A 100 10.08 17.46 6.71
CA ARG A 100 9.38 18.62 7.29
C ARG A 100 8.00 18.28 7.87
N THR A 101 7.54 17.03 7.77
CA THR A 101 6.24 16.60 8.31
C THR A 101 6.11 16.91 9.79
N GLY A 102 4.92 17.36 10.18
CA GLY A 102 4.54 17.56 11.57
C GLY A 102 4.17 16.27 12.29
N ALA A 103 4.15 15.12 11.61
CA ALA A 103 3.72 13.83 12.15
C ALA A 103 4.36 13.51 13.51
N GLN A 104 3.55 13.15 14.50
CA GLN A 104 3.99 12.72 15.82
C GLN A 104 3.36 11.38 16.19
N LYS A 105 4.11 10.56 16.94
CA LYS A 105 3.63 9.27 17.43
C LYS A 105 2.40 9.46 18.33
N ARG A 106 1.37 8.64 18.11
CA ARG A 106 0.04 8.65 18.75
C ARG A 106 -0.80 9.89 18.46
N GLU A 107 -0.39 10.72 17.51
CA GLU A 107 -1.18 11.86 17.09
C GLU A 107 -1.92 11.57 15.78
N PRO A 108 -3.09 12.19 15.59
CA PRO A 108 -3.80 12.09 14.33
C PRO A 108 -3.06 12.84 13.22
N ILE A 109 -3.05 12.26 12.03
CA ILE A 109 -2.49 12.87 10.82
C ILE A 109 -3.49 12.73 9.66
N GLU A 110 -3.52 13.72 8.79
CA GLU A 110 -4.20 13.63 7.49
C GLU A 110 -3.15 13.29 6.43
N LEU A 111 -3.35 12.19 5.72
CA LEU A 111 -2.45 11.71 4.67
C LEU A 111 -3.14 11.86 3.31
N ALA A 112 -2.37 12.31 2.33
CA ALA A 112 -2.77 12.40 0.93
C ALA A 112 -2.18 11.24 0.13
N VAL A 113 -2.96 10.65 -0.77
CA VAL A 113 -2.52 9.56 -1.65
C VAL A 113 -2.43 10.04 -3.10
N ASP A 114 -1.29 9.80 -3.75
CA ASP A 114 -1.15 9.95 -5.19
C ASP A 114 -1.87 8.81 -5.93
N THR A 115 -3.11 9.08 -6.33
CA THR A 115 -3.96 8.13 -7.08
C THR A 115 -3.48 7.89 -8.52
N GLY A 116 -2.54 8.70 -9.03
CA GLY A 116 -1.91 8.48 -10.33
C GLY A 116 -1.04 7.22 -10.36
N ARG A 117 -0.49 6.82 -9.22
CA ARG A 117 0.49 5.73 -9.06
C ARG A 117 -0.05 4.48 -8.38
N LEU A 118 -1.36 4.26 -8.46
CA LEU A 118 -1.98 3.05 -7.93
C LEU A 118 -1.66 1.84 -8.80
N TYR A 119 -1.45 0.70 -8.15
CA TYR A 119 -1.32 -0.61 -8.78
C TYR A 119 -2.57 -1.42 -8.49
N PHE A 120 -3.08 -2.14 -9.48
CA PHE A 120 -4.28 -2.96 -9.34
C PHE A 120 -3.93 -4.41 -9.65
N PHE A 121 -4.50 -5.33 -8.89
CA PHE A 121 -4.28 -6.76 -9.04
C PHE A 121 -5.60 -7.52 -8.92
N ASP A 122 -5.74 -8.60 -9.69
CA ASP A 122 -6.88 -9.50 -9.57
C ASP A 122 -6.66 -10.43 -8.35
N PRO A 123 -7.58 -10.44 -7.36
CA PRO A 123 -7.42 -11.24 -6.14
C PRO A 123 -7.45 -12.75 -6.38
N THR A 124 -7.96 -13.22 -7.52
CA THR A 124 -8.08 -14.65 -7.83
C THR A 124 -6.78 -15.24 -8.37
N ASN A 125 -6.03 -14.49 -9.18
CA ASN A 125 -4.83 -15.00 -9.85
C ASN A 125 -3.56 -14.18 -9.60
N GLY A 126 -3.65 -13.08 -8.84
CA GLY A 126 -2.51 -12.21 -8.52
C GLY A 126 -1.98 -11.36 -9.67
N LEU A 127 -2.56 -11.46 -10.87
CA LEU A 127 -2.07 -10.75 -12.05
C LEU A 127 -2.38 -9.24 -11.95
N SER A 128 -1.45 -8.43 -12.46
CA SER A 128 -1.64 -6.99 -12.50
C SER A 128 -2.70 -6.60 -13.54
N ILE A 129 -3.62 -5.73 -13.12
CA ILE A 129 -4.66 -5.14 -13.96
C ILE A 129 -4.10 -3.83 -14.54
N THR A 130 -3.22 -3.95 -15.54
CA THR A 130 -2.69 -2.81 -16.31
C THR A 130 -3.43 -2.70 -17.63
N GLY A 131 -3.67 -1.46 -18.07
CA GLY A 131 -4.30 -1.17 -19.37
C GLY A 131 -3.40 -1.50 -20.58
N ASP A 132 -2.15 -1.85 -20.34
CA ASP A 132 -1.17 -2.26 -21.33
C ASP A 132 -0.45 -3.50 -20.78
N GLY A 133 -0.32 -4.53 -21.61
CA GLY A 133 0.24 -5.82 -21.22
C GLY A 133 1.72 -5.69 -20.91
N ALA A 134 2.07 -5.71 -19.63
CA ALA A 134 3.44 -5.95 -19.21
C ALA A 134 3.42 -6.84 -17.95
N PRO A 135 3.58 -8.16 -18.10
CA PRO A 135 4.01 -8.99 -16.99
C PRO A 135 5.49 -8.68 -16.71
N SER A 136 5.77 -8.04 -15.58
CA SER A 136 7.13 -7.99 -15.04
C SER A 136 7.21 -8.85 -13.79
N VAL A 137 7.17 -10.17 -14.00
CA VAL A 137 7.83 -11.14 -13.14
C VAL A 137 8.73 -11.98 -14.05
N THR A 138 10.01 -11.64 -14.10
CA THR A 138 11.03 -12.58 -14.54
C THR A 138 11.83 -12.93 -13.30
N ASN A 139 11.32 -13.90 -12.53
CA ASN A 139 12.20 -14.70 -11.70
C ASN A 139 13.03 -15.54 -12.67
N THR A 140 14.22 -15.04 -13.01
CA THR A 140 15.26 -15.92 -13.54
C THR A 140 15.91 -16.58 -12.34
N GLU A 141 15.36 -17.72 -11.93
CA GLU A 141 16.09 -18.72 -11.17
C GLU A 141 17.28 -19.17 -12.04
N GLY A 142 18.46 -18.63 -11.73
CA GLY A 142 19.73 -19.09 -12.29
C GLY A 142 20.15 -20.35 -11.54
N GLU A 143 19.79 -21.50 -12.10
CA GLU A 143 20.29 -22.81 -11.68
C GLU A 143 21.75 -23.01 -12.14
N HIS A 144 22.65 -23.15 -11.15
CA HIS A 144 23.87 -23.99 -11.08
C HIS A 144 25.02 -23.78 -12.10
N PRO A 145 26.27 -24.22 -11.83
CA PRO A 145 26.73 -25.37 -11.04
C PRO A 145 27.40 -25.08 -9.68
#